data_AF-A0A9D7RSA3-F1
#
_entry.id   AF-A0A9D7RSA3-F1
#
_cell.length_a   1.000
_cell.length_b   1.000
_cell.length_c   1.000
_cell.angle_alpha   90.00
_cell.angle_beta   90.00
_cell.angle_gamma   90.00
#
_symmetry.space_group_name_H-M   'P 1'
#
loop_
_entity.id
_entity.type
_entity.pdbx_description
1 polymer ?
#
loop_
_entity_poly.entity_id
_entity_poly.type
_entity_poly.pdbx_seq_one_letter_code
_entity_poly.pdbx_strand_id
1 'polypeptide(L)'
;MEPQTYINQKVAGGNDIVFGEEHGSITSTFGLMEETIRQNPGRVQAVSVEFSPRLQPLIEQVAAGTLSAGDFTKLSRISNSQEYMEIAGGLLADGRISPELHDTIIERSENTIQAVLAGTTDESYPPELQAQDVEVYGALHSLIVTATGKGVPVVANDFGREGLLLNSVGAMTVGDLIERMDDTAGGDLLGSRADLSSSRSILVQRGSYHVWDLTYQDIPAVTNAGKGMDDYLQDKGRSVVVIGNYSSQDKLAGEVATLNNNGISITDASDATILNGQLTERPDLEIARRSLAPSSGGPSGP
;
A
#
# COMPACT_ATOMS: atom_id res chain seq x y z
N MET A 1 13.32 6.68 -20.46
CA MET A 1 14.27 6.63 -19.34
C MET A 1 14.03 5.33 -18.59
N GLU A 2 15.04 4.66 -18.05
CA GLU A 2 14.81 3.47 -17.20
C GLU A 2 14.09 3.87 -15.91
N PRO A 3 13.07 3.11 -15.43
CA PRO A 3 12.31 3.47 -14.22
C PRO A 3 13.18 3.77 -13.01
N GLN A 4 14.19 2.93 -12.75
CA GLN A 4 15.10 3.11 -11.63
C GLN A 4 15.88 4.43 -11.73
N THR A 5 16.27 4.83 -12.94
CA THR A 5 17.00 6.09 -13.15
C THR A 5 16.13 7.29 -12.79
N TYR A 6 14.86 7.27 -13.19
CA TYR A 6 13.90 8.31 -12.86
C TYR A 6 13.67 8.41 -11.35
N ILE A 7 13.41 7.27 -10.69
CA ILE A 7 13.18 7.22 -9.24
C ILE A 7 14.38 7.79 -8.48
N ASN A 8 15.60 7.40 -8.84
CA ASN A 8 16.80 7.92 -8.20
C ASN A 8 16.99 9.42 -8.42
N GLN A 9 16.65 9.95 -9.60
CA GLN A 9 16.72 11.39 -9.85
C GLN A 9 15.75 12.15 -8.93
N LYS A 10 14.52 11.65 -8.77
CA LYS A 10 13.52 12.25 -7.88
C LYS A 10 13.94 12.17 -6.41
N VAL A 11 14.46 11.03 -5.95
CA VAL A 11 15.01 10.86 -4.58
C VAL A 11 16.24 11.76 -4.35
N ALA A 12 17.14 11.88 -5.32
CA ALA A 12 18.28 12.79 -5.23
C ALA A 12 17.84 14.26 -5.09
N GLY A 13 16.71 14.61 -5.72
CA GLY A 13 16.03 15.90 -5.57
C GLY A 13 15.24 16.09 -4.27
N GLY A 14 15.23 15.09 -3.38
CA GLY A 14 14.53 15.16 -2.08
C GLY A 14 13.02 14.91 -2.16
N ASN A 15 12.53 14.31 -3.25
CA ASN A 15 11.12 13.95 -3.36
C ASN A 15 10.84 12.64 -2.62
N ASP A 16 9.71 12.56 -1.95
CA ASP A 16 9.11 11.29 -1.55
C ASP A 16 8.54 10.60 -2.77
N ILE A 17 8.56 9.27 -2.76
CA ILE A 17 8.04 8.45 -3.85
C ILE A 17 6.89 7.62 -3.33
N VAL A 18 5.70 7.84 -3.87
CA VAL A 18 4.51 7.07 -3.56
C VAL A 18 4.22 6.15 -4.75
N PHE A 19 4.42 4.85 -4.55
CA PHE A 19 4.12 3.82 -5.53
C PHE A 19 2.67 3.38 -5.37
N GLY A 20 1.86 3.70 -6.39
CA GLY A 20 0.53 3.12 -6.57
C GLY A 20 0.62 1.87 -7.40
N GLU A 21 0.39 0.71 -6.81
CA GLU A 21 0.56 -0.56 -7.48
C GLU A 21 -0.74 -1.37 -7.56
N GLU A 22 -0.89 -2.10 -8.65
CA GLU A 22 -1.85 -3.20 -8.72
C GLU A 22 -1.17 -4.42 -8.07
N HIS A 23 -1.77 -5.03 -7.04
CA HIS A 23 -1.15 -6.07 -6.18
C HIS A 23 -0.42 -7.23 -6.91
N GLY A 24 -0.68 -7.45 -8.20
CA GLY A 24 0.16 -8.31 -9.05
C GLY A 24 1.56 -7.75 -9.37
N SER A 25 1.88 -6.54 -8.95
CA SER A 25 3.13 -5.82 -9.21
C SER A 25 3.92 -5.54 -7.93
N ILE A 26 3.41 -5.93 -6.77
CA ILE A 26 3.97 -5.61 -5.44
C ILE A 26 5.44 -6.03 -5.30
N THR A 27 5.80 -7.19 -5.85
CA THR A 27 7.17 -7.71 -5.83
C THR A 27 8.13 -6.86 -6.65
N SER A 28 7.67 -6.38 -7.81
CA SER A 28 8.44 -5.42 -8.63
C SER A 28 8.58 -4.06 -7.95
N THR A 29 7.53 -3.58 -7.27
CA THR A 29 7.57 -2.34 -6.48
C THR A 29 8.58 -2.43 -5.35
N PHE A 30 8.61 -3.54 -4.59
CA PHE A 30 9.64 -3.75 -3.57
C PHE A 30 11.04 -3.84 -4.17
N GLY A 31 11.20 -4.47 -5.34
CA GLY A 31 12.46 -4.47 -6.07
C GLY A 31 12.97 -3.05 -6.40
N LEU A 32 12.09 -2.16 -6.87
CA LEU A 32 12.41 -0.75 -7.14
C LEU A 32 12.79 -0.01 -5.85
N MET A 33 12.08 -0.24 -4.75
CA MET A 33 12.39 0.37 -3.45
C MET A 33 13.74 -0.07 -2.92
N GLU A 34 14.02 -1.39 -2.96
CA GLU A 34 15.30 -1.95 -2.55
C GLU A 34 16.46 -1.32 -3.33
N GLU A 35 16.34 -1.27 -4.65
CA GLU A 35 17.40 -0.73 -5.50
C GLU A 35 17.59 0.77 -5.27
N THR A 36 16.49 1.50 -5.04
CA THR A 36 16.54 2.92 -4.65
C THR A 36 17.30 3.11 -3.33
N ILE A 37 17.04 2.28 -2.33
CA ILE A 37 17.75 2.33 -1.03
C ILE A 37 19.24 2.01 -1.20
N ARG A 38 19.59 1.03 -2.05
CA ARG A 38 20.99 0.66 -2.34
C ARG A 38 21.74 1.76 -3.05
N GLN A 39 21.13 2.38 -4.05
CA GLN A 39 21.76 3.38 -4.91
C GLN A 39 21.78 4.80 -4.30
N ASN A 40 20.95 5.07 -3.28
CA ASN A 40 20.86 6.38 -2.64
C ASN A 40 21.12 6.32 -1.11
N PRO A 41 22.32 5.87 -0.68
CA PRO A 41 22.62 5.72 0.74
C PRO A 41 22.48 7.05 1.49
N GLY A 42 21.75 7.02 2.61
CA GLY A 42 21.49 8.20 3.44
C GLY A 42 20.47 9.20 2.84
N ARG A 43 19.89 8.92 1.66
CA ARG A 43 18.86 9.78 1.05
C ARG A 43 17.44 9.33 1.39
N VAL A 44 17.20 8.04 1.61
CA VAL A 44 15.90 7.51 2.03
C VAL A 44 15.86 7.42 3.54
N GLN A 45 14.86 7.96 4.23
CA GLN A 45 14.74 7.92 5.69
C GLN A 45 13.78 6.86 6.22
N ALA A 46 12.78 6.47 5.44
CA ALA A 46 11.80 5.47 5.85
C ALA A 46 11.17 4.81 4.63
N VAL A 47 10.64 3.61 4.84
CA VAL A 47 9.74 2.92 3.91
C VAL A 47 8.40 2.71 4.61
N SER A 48 7.30 3.02 3.92
CA SER A 48 5.93 2.74 4.34
C SER A 48 5.34 1.69 3.40
N VAL A 49 4.71 0.67 3.96
CA VAL A 49 4.11 -0.44 3.21
C VAL A 49 2.65 -0.64 3.60
N GLU A 50 1.83 -1.00 2.62
CA GLU A 50 0.39 -1.26 2.77
C GLU A 50 0.15 -2.66 3.34
N PHE A 51 0.59 -2.84 4.58
CA PHE A 51 0.27 -4.00 5.39
C PHE A 51 -0.30 -3.55 6.73
N SER A 52 -1.09 -4.41 7.35
CA SER A 52 -1.64 -4.17 8.68
C SER A 52 -0.54 -3.81 9.68
N PRO A 53 -0.73 -2.79 10.54
CA PRO A 53 0.16 -2.49 11.65
C PRO A 53 0.42 -3.70 12.58
N ARG A 54 -0.45 -4.72 12.57
CA ARG A 54 -0.22 -6.00 13.25
C ARG A 54 1.03 -6.73 12.79
N LEU A 55 1.49 -6.47 11.57
CA LEU A 55 2.70 -7.05 11.01
C LEU A 55 3.97 -6.37 11.56
N GLN A 56 3.84 -5.17 12.14
CA GLN A 56 4.98 -4.38 12.59
C GLN A 56 5.92 -5.12 13.57
N PRO A 57 5.43 -5.89 14.58
CA PRO A 57 6.31 -6.67 15.44
C PRO A 57 7.09 -7.77 14.70
N LEU A 58 6.57 -8.31 13.60
CA LEU A 58 7.28 -9.27 12.77
C LEU A 58 8.35 -8.57 11.91
N ILE A 59 8.01 -7.39 11.35
CA ILE A 59 8.96 -6.52 10.64
C ILE A 59 10.15 -6.17 11.54
N GLU A 60 9.89 -5.80 12.80
CA GLU A 60 10.92 -5.46 13.78
C GLU A 60 11.83 -6.66 14.12
N GLN A 61 11.29 -7.88 14.13
CA GLN A 61 12.09 -9.09 14.31
C GLN A 61 12.95 -9.43 13.08
N VAL A 62 12.45 -9.21 11.86
CA VAL A 62 13.26 -9.33 10.64
C VAL A 62 14.40 -8.30 10.67
N ALA A 63 14.09 -7.04 11.02
CA ALA A 63 15.09 -5.98 11.16
C ALA A 63 16.15 -6.30 12.22
N ALA A 64 15.75 -6.92 13.34
CA ALA A 64 16.67 -7.39 14.37
C ALA A 64 17.49 -8.63 13.95
N GLY A 65 17.19 -9.25 12.80
CA GLY A 65 17.83 -10.48 12.33
C GLY A 65 17.41 -11.72 13.11
N THR A 66 16.29 -11.67 13.84
CA THR A 66 15.80 -12.77 14.69
C THR A 66 14.71 -13.61 14.03
N LEU A 67 14.22 -13.22 12.86
CA LEU A 67 13.16 -13.92 12.14
C LEU A 67 13.60 -14.23 10.71
N SER A 68 13.55 -15.51 10.34
CA SER A 68 13.93 -15.97 9.00
C SER A 68 12.86 -15.63 7.97
N ALA A 69 13.22 -15.62 6.67
CA ALA A 69 12.24 -15.41 5.60
C ALA A 69 11.10 -16.43 5.65
N GLY A 70 11.41 -17.70 5.88
CA GLY A 70 10.40 -18.76 5.95
C GLY A 70 9.45 -18.61 7.13
N ASP A 71 9.96 -18.24 8.31
CA ASP A 71 9.13 -18.01 9.49
C ASP A 71 8.33 -16.72 9.37
N PHE A 72 8.92 -15.66 8.80
CA PHE A 72 8.22 -14.42 8.50
C PHE A 72 7.03 -14.66 7.57
N THR A 73 7.21 -15.41 6.47
CA THR A 73 6.11 -15.77 5.56
C THR A 73 4.98 -16.48 6.30
N LYS A 74 5.29 -17.51 7.11
CA LYS A 74 4.29 -18.27 7.87
C LYS A 74 3.54 -17.38 8.87
N LEU A 75 4.28 -16.62 9.68
CA LEU A 75 3.69 -15.77 10.72
C LEU A 75 2.88 -14.62 10.11
N SER A 76 3.29 -14.09 8.96
CA SER A 76 2.53 -13.05 8.23
C SER A 76 1.19 -13.60 7.75
N ARG A 77 1.16 -14.80 7.16
CA ARG A 77 -0.09 -15.46 6.77
C ARG A 77 -0.99 -15.74 7.96
N ILE A 78 -0.45 -16.25 9.07
CA ILE A 78 -1.22 -16.48 10.30
C ILE A 78 -1.80 -15.17 10.83
N SER A 79 -0.99 -14.10 10.89
CA SER A 79 -1.44 -12.78 11.34
C SER A 79 -2.57 -12.23 10.45
N ASN A 80 -2.47 -12.40 9.14
CA ASN A 80 -3.52 -11.97 8.20
C ASN A 80 -4.82 -12.78 8.38
N SER A 81 -4.73 -14.10 8.60
CA SER A 81 -5.93 -14.92 8.88
C SER A 81 -6.58 -14.54 10.22
N GLN A 82 -5.79 -14.23 11.25
CA GLN A 82 -6.30 -13.75 12.54
C GLN A 82 -7.01 -12.41 12.40
N GLU A 83 -6.46 -11.49 11.62
CA GLU A 83 -7.10 -10.20 11.33
C GLU A 83 -8.45 -10.38 10.62
N TYR A 84 -8.54 -11.28 9.63
CA TYR A 84 -9.83 -11.57 8.97
C TYR A 84 -10.89 -12.12 9.92
N MET A 85 -10.51 -12.97 10.87
CA MET A 85 -11.44 -13.46 11.89
C MET A 85 -11.97 -12.34 12.79
N GLU A 86 -11.10 -11.41 13.19
CA GLU A 86 -11.50 -10.28 14.04
C GLU A 86 -12.40 -9.29 13.31
N ILE A 87 -12.06 -8.97 12.06
CA ILE A 87 -12.91 -8.13 11.21
C ILE A 87 -14.27 -8.81 10.98
N ALA A 88 -14.30 -10.11 10.68
CA ALA A 88 -15.54 -10.85 10.52
C ALA A 88 -16.41 -10.80 11.78
N GLY A 89 -15.81 -10.91 12.97
CA GLY A 89 -16.51 -10.76 14.24
C GLY A 89 -17.16 -9.38 14.40
N GLY A 90 -16.44 -8.30 14.04
CA GLY A 90 -16.98 -6.94 14.03
C GLY A 90 -18.16 -6.79 13.05
N LEU A 91 -17.98 -7.28 11.81
CA LEU A 91 -19.01 -7.25 10.78
C LEU A 91 -20.28 -8.02 11.19
N LEU A 92 -20.14 -9.16 11.86
CA LEU A 92 -21.28 -9.93 12.37
C LEU A 92 -22.01 -9.14 13.47
N ALA A 93 -21.27 -8.54 14.40
CA ALA A 93 -21.85 -7.75 15.49
C ALA A 93 -22.65 -6.55 14.96
N ASP A 94 -22.19 -5.94 13.87
CA ASP A 94 -22.85 -4.83 13.20
C ASP A 94 -23.98 -5.28 12.25
N GLY A 95 -24.22 -6.60 12.12
CA GLY A 95 -25.26 -7.16 11.25
C GLY A 95 -24.95 -7.03 9.76
N ARG A 96 -23.69 -6.83 9.41
CA ARG A 96 -23.21 -6.58 8.04
C ARG A 96 -22.96 -7.87 7.24
N ILE A 97 -22.71 -8.97 7.94
CA ILE A 97 -22.61 -10.32 7.36
C ILE A 97 -23.53 -11.28 8.10
N SER A 98 -23.97 -12.35 7.43
CA SER A 98 -24.79 -13.38 8.09
C SER A 98 -23.93 -14.26 9.01
N PRO A 99 -24.54 -14.91 10.02
CA PRO A 99 -23.86 -15.92 10.84
C PRO A 99 -23.20 -17.02 9.99
N GLU A 100 -23.86 -17.47 8.92
CA GLU A 100 -23.31 -18.52 8.05
C GLU A 100 -22.04 -18.06 7.32
N LEU A 101 -22.02 -16.80 6.86
CA LEU A 101 -20.85 -16.23 6.22
C LEU A 101 -19.72 -16.00 7.22
N HIS A 102 -20.03 -15.50 8.42
CA HIS A 102 -19.07 -15.39 9.51
C HIS A 102 -18.41 -16.74 9.79
N ASP A 103 -19.20 -17.79 10.01
CA ASP A 103 -18.69 -19.12 10.34
C ASP A 103 -17.81 -19.69 9.22
N THR A 104 -18.17 -19.42 7.95
CA THR A 104 -17.34 -19.79 6.79
C THR A 104 -15.98 -19.09 6.81
N ILE A 105 -15.93 -17.80 7.17
CA ILE A 105 -14.67 -17.04 7.25
C ILE A 105 -13.81 -17.54 8.42
N ILE A 106 -14.42 -17.81 9.57
CA ILE A 106 -13.72 -18.37 10.74
C ILE A 106 -13.14 -19.73 10.39
N GLU A 107 -13.97 -20.67 9.90
CA GLU A 107 -13.54 -22.03 9.56
C GLU A 107 -12.40 -22.01 8.53
N ARG A 108 -12.54 -21.21 7.45
CA ARG A 108 -11.49 -21.09 6.45
C ARG A 108 -10.19 -20.54 7.05
N SER A 109 -10.27 -19.50 7.88
CA SER A 109 -9.10 -18.86 8.49
C SER A 109 -8.39 -19.79 9.48
N GLU A 110 -9.14 -20.52 10.30
CA GLU A 110 -8.62 -21.52 11.22
C GLU A 110 -7.94 -22.66 10.47
N ASN A 111 -8.58 -23.19 9.42
CA ASN A 111 -8.01 -24.25 8.58
C ASN A 111 -6.72 -23.77 7.91
N THR A 112 -6.68 -22.55 7.36
CA THR A 112 -5.45 -21.97 6.79
C THR A 112 -4.35 -21.89 7.85
N ILE A 113 -4.66 -21.44 9.08
CA ILE A 113 -3.67 -21.38 10.18
C ILE A 113 -3.13 -22.78 10.49
N GLN A 114 -4.00 -23.79 10.61
CA GLN A 114 -3.57 -25.16 10.86
C GLN A 114 -2.70 -25.72 9.73
N ALA A 115 -3.06 -25.46 8.48
CA ALA A 115 -2.30 -25.91 7.32
C ALA A 115 -0.89 -25.26 7.28
N VAL A 116 -0.80 -23.96 7.58
CA VAL A 116 0.49 -23.26 7.68
C VAL A 116 1.36 -23.82 8.81
N LEU A 117 0.78 -24.08 9.98
CA LEU A 117 1.49 -24.66 11.13
C LEU A 117 1.94 -26.10 10.87
N ALA A 118 1.11 -26.90 10.20
CA ALA A 118 1.43 -28.28 9.82
C ALA A 118 2.40 -28.37 8.63
N GLY A 119 2.56 -27.28 7.88
CA GLY A 119 3.34 -27.25 6.63
C GLY A 119 2.68 -28.07 5.52
N THR A 120 1.36 -28.15 5.51
CA THR A 120 0.57 -28.92 4.55
C THR A 120 0.01 -28.01 3.45
N THR A 121 -0.32 -28.62 2.32
CA THR A 121 -1.14 -27.99 1.27
C THR A 121 -2.47 -28.71 1.20
N ASP A 122 -3.55 -27.95 1.37
CA ASP A 122 -4.93 -28.42 1.29
C ASP A 122 -5.82 -27.32 0.68
N GLU A 123 -7.13 -27.51 0.66
CA GLU A 123 -8.05 -26.53 0.06
C GLU A 123 -8.04 -25.16 0.77
N SER A 124 -7.65 -25.11 2.05
CA SER A 124 -7.57 -23.88 2.84
C SER A 124 -6.22 -23.15 2.69
N TYR A 125 -5.16 -23.88 2.32
CA TYR A 125 -3.85 -23.32 2.00
C TYR A 125 -3.22 -24.05 0.80
N PRO A 126 -3.76 -23.81 -0.41
CA PRO A 126 -3.34 -24.54 -1.61
C PRO A 126 -1.95 -24.09 -2.09
N PRO A 127 -1.26 -24.89 -2.93
CA PRO A 127 0.09 -24.60 -3.41
C PRO A 127 0.23 -23.22 -4.07
N GLU A 128 -0.81 -22.75 -4.77
CA GLU A 128 -0.84 -21.44 -5.42
C GLU A 128 -0.80 -20.31 -4.40
N LEU A 129 -1.56 -20.44 -3.30
CA LEU A 129 -1.58 -19.46 -2.22
C LEU A 129 -0.24 -19.47 -1.46
N GLN A 130 0.35 -20.65 -1.26
CA GLN A 130 1.69 -20.77 -0.67
C GLN A 130 2.76 -20.12 -1.55
N ALA A 131 2.70 -20.32 -2.86
CA ALA A 131 3.63 -19.70 -3.80
C ALA A 131 3.50 -18.16 -3.77
N GLN A 132 2.26 -17.66 -3.75
CA GLN A 132 1.99 -16.23 -3.62
C GLN A 132 2.54 -15.65 -2.30
N ASP A 133 2.36 -16.36 -1.19
CA ASP A 133 2.90 -15.94 0.12
C ASP A 133 4.42 -15.88 0.14
N VAL A 134 5.07 -16.88 -0.44
CA VAL A 134 6.53 -16.90 -0.58
C VAL A 134 6.99 -15.73 -1.45
N GLU A 135 6.28 -15.43 -2.53
CA GLU A 135 6.61 -14.32 -3.43
C GLU A 135 6.48 -12.97 -2.71
N VAL A 136 5.30 -12.68 -2.16
CA VAL A 136 4.97 -11.39 -1.55
C VAL A 136 5.72 -11.17 -0.24
N TYR A 137 5.63 -12.11 0.71
CA TYR A 137 6.30 -11.95 2.01
C TYR A 137 7.80 -12.16 1.90
N GLY A 138 8.28 -12.94 0.92
CA GLY A 138 9.71 -13.04 0.63
C GLY A 138 10.28 -11.73 0.09
N ALA A 139 9.58 -11.06 -0.82
CA ALA A 139 9.96 -9.73 -1.31
C ALA A 139 9.90 -8.67 -0.19
N LEU A 140 8.85 -8.68 0.64
CA LEU A 140 8.78 -7.79 1.80
C LEU A 140 9.94 -8.04 2.80
N HIS A 141 10.25 -9.30 3.09
CA HIS A 141 11.40 -9.65 3.93
C HIS A 141 12.71 -9.11 3.35
N SER A 142 12.95 -9.31 2.04
CA SER A 142 14.13 -8.79 1.35
C SER A 142 14.24 -7.26 1.43
N LEU A 143 13.11 -6.57 1.28
CA LEU A 143 13.03 -5.12 1.45
C LEU A 143 13.40 -4.70 2.88
N ILE A 144 12.86 -5.36 3.90
CA ILE A 144 13.16 -5.07 5.31
C ILE A 144 14.66 -5.26 5.61
N VAL A 145 15.26 -6.36 5.15
CA VAL A 145 16.69 -6.63 5.32
C VAL A 145 17.53 -5.55 4.64
N THR A 146 17.18 -5.20 3.39
CA THR A 146 17.89 -4.17 2.63
C THR A 146 17.79 -2.80 3.29
N ALA A 147 16.59 -2.39 3.70
CA ALA A 147 16.32 -1.13 4.36
C ALA A 147 17.07 -1.05 5.71
N THR A 148 16.96 -2.08 6.54
CA THR A 148 17.62 -2.14 7.84
C THR A 148 19.14 -2.09 7.73
N GLY A 149 19.72 -2.79 6.74
CA GLY A 149 21.15 -2.72 6.44
C GLY A 149 21.66 -1.32 6.05
N LYS A 150 20.75 -0.39 5.75
CA LYS A 150 21.03 1.03 5.47
C LYS A 150 20.50 1.99 6.55
N GLY A 151 20.02 1.47 7.67
CA GLY A 151 19.43 2.27 8.75
C GLY A 151 18.12 2.95 8.35
N VAL A 152 17.35 2.32 7.45
CA VAL A 152 16.05 2.80 6.98
C VAL A 152 14.96 1.92 7.61
N PRO A 153 14.14 2.44 8.55
CA PRO A 153 13.01 1.69 9.10
C PRO A 153 11.93 1.41 8.05
N VAL A 154 11.25 0.27 8.21
CA VAL A 154 10.05 -0.11 7.45
C VAL A 154 8.83 -0.05 8.37
N VAL A 155 7.76 0.59 7.90
CA VAL A 155 6.53 0.86 8.65
C VAL A 155 5.33 0.25 7.94
N ALA A 156 4.62 -0.66 8.59
CA ALA A 156 3.32 -1.16 8.16
C ALA A 156 2.20 -0.23 8.66
N ASN A 157 1.35 0.28 7.76
CA ASN A 157 0.37 1.31 8.09
C ASN A 157 -0.94 1.26 7.28
N ASP A 158 -1.39 0.08 6.86
CA ASP A 158 -2.72 -0.11 6.24
C ASP A 158 -3.78 -0.45 7.31
N PHE A 159 -4.69 0.49 7.56
CA PHE A 159 -5.80 0.33 8.50
C PHE A 159 -7.13 -0.03 7.80
N GLY A 160 -7.21 0.00 6.47
CA GLY A 160 -8.44 -0.15 5.68
C GLY A 160 -8.84 -1.60 5.37
N ARG A 161 -8.40 -2.56 6.21
CA ARG A 161 -8.48 -4.00 5.94
C ARG A 161 -9.91 -4.56 5.89
N GLU A 162 -10.86 -3.88 6.53
CA GLU A 162 -12.28 -4.25 6.51
C GLU A 162 -12.87 -4.20 5.09
N GLY A 163 -12.50 -3.18 4.31
CA GLY A 163 -12.91 -3.06 2.91
C GLY A 163 -12.36 -4.18 2.02
N LEU A 164 -11.21 -4.77 2.35
CA LEU A 164 -10.68 -5.93 1.63
C LEU A 164 -11.53 -7.18 1.87
N LEU A 165 -11.90 -7.43 3.13
CA LEU A 165 -12.75 -8.56 3.47
C LEU A 165 -14.12 -8.40 2.82
N LEU A 166 -14.78 -7.25 2.97
CA LEU A 166 -16.10 -6.99 2.38
C LEU A 166 -16.10 -7.13 0.86
N ASN A 167 -15.08 -6.63 0.16
CA ASN A 167 -14.96 -6.83 -1.29
C ASN A 167 -14.91 -8.31 -1.71
N SER A 168 -14.43 -9.18 -0.83
CA SER A 168 -14.32 -10.62 -1.10
C SER A 168 -15.57 -11.44 -0.72
N VAL A 169 -16.45 -10.90 0.13
CA VAL A 169 -17.56 -11.68 0.72
C VAL A 169 -18.92 -10.99 0.81
N GLY A 170 -19.04 -9.69 0.53
CA GLY A 170 -20.26 -8.93 0.77
C GLY A 170 -20.42 -7.67 -0.08
N ALA A 171 -21.48 -6.90 0.20
CA ALA A 171 -21.69 -5.59 -0.42
C ALA A 171 -20.96 -4.52 0.40
N MET A 172 -20.03 -3.81 -0.23
CA MET A 172 -19.46 -2.59 0.34
C MET A 172 -20.48 -1.45 0.26
N THR A 173 -20.61 -0.71 1.35
CA THR A 173 -21.28 0.58 1.35
C THR A 173 -20.33 1.67 0.83
N VAL A 174 -20.91 2.81 0.49
CA VAL A 174 -20.18 4.04 0.18
C VAL A 174 -19.24 4.45 1.31
N GLY A 175 -19.66 4.29 2.56
CA GLY A 175 -18.84 4.58 3.74
C GLY A 175 -17.58 3.72 3.79
N ASP A 176 -17.71 2.42 3.50
CA ASP A 176 -16.56 1.50 3.50
C ASP A 176 -15.54 1.83 2.42
N LEU A 177 -16.03 2.23 1.24
CA LEU A 177 -15.18 2.66 0.15
C LEU A 177 -14.42 3.95 0.52
N ILE A 178 -15.10 4.89 1.21
CA ILE A 178 -14.46 6.11 1.71
C ILE A 178 -13.39 5.78 2.75
N GLU A 179 -13.71 4.96 3.74
CA GLU A 179 -12.78 4.57 4.81
C GLU A 179 -11.60 3.76 4.27
N ARG A 180 -11.85 2.86 3.32
CA ARG A 180 -10.79 2.11 2.64
C ARG A 180 -9.81 3.02 1.92
N MET A 181 -10.29 4.13 1.35
CA MET A 181 -9.50 5.09 0.59
C MET A 181 -8.85 6.19 1.45
N ASP A 182 -9.09 6.18 2.77
CA ASP A 182 -8.61 7.21 3.69
C ASP A 182 -7.30 6.77 4.36
N ASP A 183 -6.19 7.35 3.88
CA ASP A 183 -4.85 7.07 4.39
C ASP A 183 -4.46 7.95 5.60
N THR A 184 -5.34 8.81 6.11
CA THR A 184 -5.01 9.79 7.15
C THR A 184 -4.41 9.13 8.40
N ALA A 185 -5.04 8.07 8.91
CA ALA A 185 -4.53 7.33 10.07
C ALA A 185 -3.19 6.62 9.77
N GLY A 186 -3.03 6.11 8.54
CA GLY A 186 -1.77 5.56 8.06
C GLY A 186 -0.66 6.61 7.99
N GLY A 187 -1.01 7.83 7.56
CA GLY A 187 -0.14 9.00 7.49
C GLY A 187 0.31 9.47 8.87
N ASP A 188 -0.61 9.57 9.83
CA ASP A 188 -0.29 9.93 11.22
C ASP A 188 0.68 8.91 11.85
N LEU A 189 0.45 7.62 11.63
CA LEU A 189 1.37 6.57 12.10
C LEU A 189 2.76 6.73 11.46
N LEU A 190 2.83 6.99 10.15
CA LEU A 190 4.10 7.25 9.45
C LEU A 190 4.80 8.50 10.03
N GLY A 191 4.07 9.59 10.25
CA GLY A 191 4.59 10.83 10.82
C GLY A 191 5.10 10.69 12.26
N SER A 192 4.59 9.73 13.02
CA SER A 192 5.13 9.38 14.33
C SER A 192 6.46 8.59 14.28
N ARG A 193 6.81 8.04 13.11
CA ARG A 193 7.97 7.15 12.89
C ARG A 193 9.02 7.70 11.93
N ALA A 194 8.68 8.73 11.15
CA ALA A 194 9.57 9.39 10.20
C ALA A 194 9.70 10.88 10.50
N ASP A 195 10.86 11.46 10.23
CA ASP A 195 11.08 12.90 10.36
C ASP A 195 10.55 13.61 9.11
N LEU A 196 9.31 14.08 9.19
CA LEU A 196 8.66 14.77 8.07
C LEU A 196 9.29 16.14 7.76
N SER A 197 10.18 16.66 8.62
CA SER A 197 10.96 17.88 8.34
C SER A 197 12.28 17.62 7.61
N SER A 198 12.71 16.35 7.54
CA SER A 198 13.94 15.95 6.88
C SER A 198 13.85 16.08 5.36
N SER A 199 14.96 16.48 4.73
CA SER A 199 15.09 16.48 3.26
C SER A 199 15.35 15.08 2.67
N ARG A 200 15.38 14.04 3.52
CA ARG A 200 15.48 12.64 3.07
C ARG A 200 14.10 12.16 2.61
N SER A 201 14.09 11.40 1.54
CA SER A 201 12.89 10.84 0.93
C SER A 201 12.27 9.73 1.78
N ILE A 202 10.96 9.60 1.70
CA ILE A 202 10.18 8.45 2.15
C ILE A 202 9.75 7.68 0.90
N LEU A 203 9.86 6.36 0.94
CA LEU A 203 9.30 5.48 -0.10
C LEU A 203 8.01 4.87 0.45
N VAL A 204 6.90 4.99 -0.27
CA VAL A 204 5.59 4.51 0.16
C VAL A 204 5.06 3.52 -0.87
N GLN A 205 4.60 2.35 -0.44
CA GLN A 205 3.82 1.43 -1.27
C GLN A 205 2.36 1.49 -0.84
N ARG A 206 1.49 1.60 -1.84
CA ARG A 206 0.03 1.66 -1.73
C ARG A 206 -0.62 1.00 -2.94
N GLY A 207 -1.84 0.53 -2.78
CA GLY A 207 -2.68 0.11 -3.88
C GLY A 207 -2.99 1.29 -4.80
N SER A 208 -3.19 1.01 -6.08
CA SER A 208 -3.59 2.00 -7.09
C SER A 208 -4.73 2.92 -6.64
N TYR A 209 -5.68 2.38 -5.85
CA TYR A 209 -6.84 3.11 -5.34
C TYR A 209 -6.55 4.20 -4.30
N HIS A 210 -5.33 4.27 -3.78
CA HIS A 210 -4.94 5.18 -2.71
C HIS A 210 -4.18 6.43 -3.20
N VAL A 211 -3.72 6.45 -4.46
CA VAL A 211 -2.66 7.37 -4.91
C VAL A 211 -3.03 8.26 -6.10
N TRP A 212 -4.17 8.00 -6.73
CA TRP A 212 -4.73 8.90 -7.75
C TRP A 212 -5.89 9.59 -7.08
N ASP A 213 -6.08 10.90 -7.24
CA ASP A 213 -7.28 11.60 -6.78
C ASP A 213 -8.53 11.02 -7.47
N LEU A 214 -8.97 9.85 -7.00
CA LEU A 214 -10.06 9.07 -7.51
C LEU A 214 -11.32 9.65 -6.93
N THR A 215 -12.30 9.91 -7.80
CA THR A 215 -13.65 10.29 -7.39
C THR A 215 -14.64 9.44 -8.15
N TYR A 216 -15.54 8.77 -7.43
CA TYR A 216 -16.64 8.04 -8.07
C TYR A 216 -17.65 9.07 -8.56
N GLN A 217 -17.89 9.20 -9.87
CA GLN A 217 -18.74 10.27 -10.40
C GLN A 217 -20.20 10.10 -9.98
N ASP A 218 -20.66 8.86 -9.91
CA ASP A 218 -22.01 8.52 -9.47
C ASP A 218 -22.19 8.71 -7.95
N ILE A 219 -21.08 8.71 -7.19
CA ILE A 219 -21.08 8.91 -5.74
C ILE A 219 -19.88 9.78 -5.33
N PRO A 220 -19.92 11.11 -5.56
CA PRO A 220 -18.75 11.99 -5.38
C PRO A 220 -18.17 12.01 -3.96
N ALA A 221 -18.91 11.52 -2.97
CA ALA A 221 -18.42 11.32 -1.62
C ALA A 221 -17.33 10.24 -1.53
N VAL A 222 -17.31 9.26 -2.44
CA VAL A 222 -16.24 8.25 -2.53
C VAL A 222 -15.08 8.86 -3.30
N THR A 223 -14.15 9.43 -2.55
CA THR A 223 -12.92 9.99 -3.07
C THR A 223 -11.79 9.87 -2.06
N ASN A 224 -10.56 9.66 -2.54
CA ASN A 224 -9.34 9.84 -1.74
C ASN A 224 -8.70 11.23 -1.92
N ALA A 225 -9.30 12.13 -2.69
CA ALA A 225 -8.74 13.46 -2.88
C ALA A 225 -8.64 14.20 -1.53
N GLY A 226 -7.42 14.60 -1.16
CA GLY A 226 -7.11 15.19 0.14
C GLY A 226 -7.02 14.18 1.30
N LYS A 227 -7.00 12.89 0.99
CA LYS A 227 -6.99 11.79 1.97
C LYS A 227 -5.98 10.69 1.63
N GLY A 228 -5.35 10.73 0.45
CA GLY A 228 -4.28 9.80 0.08
C GLY A 228 -3.00 10.02 0.89
N MET A 229 -2.10 9.05 0.87
CA MET A 229 -0.78 9.20 1.53
C MET A 229 0.06 10.31 0.88
N ASP A 230 -0.06 10.49 -0.43
CA ASP A 230 0.53 11.59 -1.17
C ASP A 230 -0.02 12.95 -0.73
N ASP A 231 -1.33 13.08 -0.57
CA ASP A 231 -1.96 14.30 -0.02
C ASP A 231 -1.45 14.59 1.39
N TYR A 232 -1.41 13.57 2.25
CA TYR A 232 -0.91 13.71 3.61
C TYR A 232 0.52 14.24 3.63
N LEU A 233 1.42 13.66 2.83
CA LEU A 233 2.82 14.12 2.76
C LEU A 233 2.93 15.54 2.20
N GLN A 234 2.12 15.90 1.20
CA GLN A 234 2.05 17.24 0.65
C GLN A 234 1.53 18.28 1.67
N ASP A 235 0.51 17.93 2.48
CA ASP A 235 0.02 18.77 3.59
C ASP A 235 1.12 19.07 4.62
N LYS A 236 2.06 18.13 4.80
CA LYS A 236 3.25 18.33 5.64
C LYS A 236 4.38 19.10 4.96
N GLY A 237 4.12 19.68 3.78
CA GLY A 237 5.06 20.50 3.02
C GLY A 237 6.14 19.69 2.31
N ARG A 238 5.94 18.39 2.13
CA ARG A 238 6.90 17.51 1.45
C ARG A 238 6.63 17.48 -0.05
N SER A 239 7.68 17.34 -0.85
CA SER A 239 7.56 17.19 -2.30
C SER A 239 7.35 15.73 -2.63
N VAL A 240 6.25 15.40 -3.31
CA VAL A 240 5.85 14.01 -3.59
C VAL A 240 5.86 13.77 -5.10
N VAL A 241 6.30 12.57 -5.49
CA VAL A 241 6.15 12.02 -6.83
C VAL A 241 5.35 10.72 -6.73
N VAL A 242 4.23 10.65 -7.45
CA VAL A 242 3.38 9.47 -7.55
C VAL A 242 3.73 8.66 -8.79
N ILE A 243 4.03 7.39 -8.60
CA ILE A 243 4.37 6.45 -9.66
C ILE A 243 3.35 5.31 -9.69
N GLY A 244 2.61 5.19 -10.79
CA GLY A 244 1.77 4.03 -11.05
C GLY A 244 2.61 2.85 -11.54
N ASN A 245 2.50 1.66 -10.95
CA ASN A 245 3.24 0.47 -11.39
C ASN A 245 2.31 -0.71 -11.67
N TYR A 246 2.28 -1.18 -12.91
CA TYR A 246 1.31 -2.18 -13.37
C TYR A 246 1.94 -3.31 -14.18
N SER A 247 1.36 -4.49 -13.98
CA SER A 247 1.78 -5.75 -14.60
C SER A 247 1.30 -5.92 -16.04
N SER A 248 0.30 -5.14 -16.51
CA SER A 248 -0.09 -5.07 -17.92
C SER A 248 -1.02 -3.89 -18.26
N GLN A 249 -1.08 -3.53 -19.54
CA GLN A 249 -1.98 -2.48 -20.03
C GLN A 249 -3.44 -2.89 -19.96
N ASP A 250 -3.72 -4.18 -20.18
CA ASP A 250 -5.07 -4.73 -20.15
C ASP A 250 -5.66 -4.76 -18.74
N LYS A 251 -4.82 -4.85 -17.71
CA LYS A 251 -5.27 -4.74 -16.32
C LYS A 251 -5.50 -3.30 -15.92
N LEU A 252 -4.62 -2.37 -16.28
CA LEU A 252 -4.90 -0.93 -16.10
C LEU A 252 -6.17 -0.53 -16.87
N ALA A 253 -6.32 -0.95 -18.12
CA ALA A 253 -7.50 -0.67 -18.93
C ALA A 253 -8.75 -1.43 -18.43
N GLY A 254 -8.59 -2.64 -17.89
CA GLY A 254 -9.66 -3.45 -17.31
C GLY A 254 -10.14 -2.92 -15.96
N GLU A 255 -9.24 -2.42 -15.12
CA GLU A 255 -9.57 -1.67 -13.90
C GLU A 255 -10.25 -0.36 -14.26
N VAL A 256 -9.64 0.46 -15.13
CA VAL A 256 -10.25 1.71 -15.63
C VAL A 256 -11.61 1.45 -16.28
N ALA A 257 -11.79 0.38 -17.06
CA ALA A 257 -13.06 0.03 -17.69
C ALA A 257 -14.09 -0.50 -16.69
N THR A 258 -13.71 -1.36 -15.74
CA THR A 258 -14.60 -1.84 -14.67
C THR A 258 -15.10 -0.66 -13.85
N LEU A 259 -14.20 0.28 -13.55
CA LEU A 259 -14.50 1.45 -12.75
C LEU A 259 -15.35 2.45 -13.55
N ASN A 260 -15.00 2.75 -14.81
CA ASN A 260 -15.84 3.59 -15.68
C ASN A 260 -17.23 2.99 -15.92
N ASN A 261 -17.35 1.66 -16.07
CA ASN A 261 -18.64 0.97 -16.21
C ASN A 261 -19.48 1.00 -14.92
N ASN A 262 -18.85 1.28 -13.78
CA ASN A 262 -19.50 1.52 -12.48
C ASN A 262 -19.66 3.03 -12.18
N GLY A 263 -19.49 3.90 -13.19
CA GLY A 263 -19.64 5.36 -13.04
C GLY A 263 -18.48 6.05 -12.32
N ILE A 264 -17.28 5.47 -12.38
CA ILE A 264 -16.08 5.96 -11.71
C ILE A 264 -15.14 6.47 -12.78
N SER A 265 -14.98 7.79 -12.87
CA SER A 265 -13.96 8.36 -13.75
C SER A 265 -12.62 8.32 -13.04
N ILE A 266 -11.78 7.42 -13.51
CA ILE A 266 -10.36 7.45 -13.19
C ILE A 266 -9.71 8.37 -14.21
N THR A 267 -9.06 9.41 -13.70
CA THR A 267 -7.96 10.02 -14.45
C THR A 267 -6.71 9.53 -13.77
N ASP A 268 -5.95 8.67 -14.45
CA ASP A 268 -4.63 8.28 -13.94
C ASP A 268 -3.83 9.58 -13.77
N ALA A 269 -3.59 9.93 -12.50
CA ALA A 269 -3.03 11.21 -12.10
C ALA A 269 -1.56 11.07 -11.68
N SER A 270 -0.94 9.91 -11.88
CA SER A 270 0.47 9.69 -11.55
C SER A 270 1.38 10.61 -12.37
N ASP A 271 2.47 11.07 -11.76
CA ASP A 271 3.51 11.85 -12.42
C ASP A 271 4.30 11.00 -13.42
N ALA A 272 4.33 9.68 -13.20
CA ALA A 272 4.83 8.70 -14.13
C ALA A 272 4.13 7.34 -13.98
N THR A 273 4.11 6.57 -15.06
CA THR A 273 3.57 5.21 -15.08
C THR A 273 4.64 4.23 -15.56
N ILE A 274 4.83 3.15 -14.81
CA ILE A 274 5.64 1.98 -15.17
C ILE A 274 4.68 0.89 -15.62
N LEU A 275 4.85 0.47 -16.87
CA LEU A 275 4.05 -0.58 -17.48
C LEU A 275 4.98 -1.61 -18.09
N ASN A 276 4.92 -2.86 -17.61
CA ASN A 276 5.83 -3.91 -18.04
C ASN A 276 7.31 -3.48 -17.94
N GLY A 277 7.66 -2.75 -16.88
CA GLY A 277 9.01 -2.21 -16.67
C GLY A 277 9.39 -1.01 -17.54
N GLN A 278 8.47 -0.48 -18.35
CA GLN A 278 8.72 0.71 -19.17
C GLN A 278 8.09 1.95 -18.54
N LEU A 279 8.90 3.01 -18.38
CA LEU A 279 8.47 4.29 -17.80
C LEU A 279 7.90 5.22 -18.87
N THR A 280 6.73 5.80 -18.59
CA THR A 280 6.17 6.96 -19.28
C THR A 280 5.97 8.10 -18.28
N GLU A 281 6.61 9.24 -18.51
CA GLU A 281 6.46 10.44 -17.68
C GLU A 281 5.24 11.27 -18.10
N ARG A 282 4.56 11.92 -17.15
CA ARG A 282 3.45 12.85 -17.37
C ARG A 282 3.68 14.18 -16.65
N PRO A 283 4.62 15.00 -17.16
CA PRO A 283 5.03 16.25 -16.51
C PRO A 283 3.91 17.31 -16.45
N ASP A 284 2.87 17.16 -17.27
CA ASP A 284 1.67 17.98 -17.26
C ASP A 284 0.82 17.81 -15.99
N LEU A 285 0.84 16.62 -15.38
CA LEU A 285 0.10 16.33 -14.15
C LEU A 285 0.89 16.68 -12.88
N GLU A 286 2.23 16.60 -12.93
CA GLU A 286 3.13 17.03 -11.84
C GLU A 286 2.95 18.52 -11.51
N ILE A 287 2.66 19.35 -12.52
CA ILE A 287 2.42 20.79 -12.36
C ILE A 287 1.04 21.08 -11.76
N ALA A 288 0.02 20.31 -12.12
CA ALA A 288 -1.35 20.51 -11.64
C ALA A 288 -1.48 20.25 -10.13
N ARG A 289 -0.88 19.16 -9.61
CA ARG A 289 -0.89 18.83 -8.17
C ARG A 289 -0.18 19.88 -7.30
N ARG A 290 0.99 20.38 -7.75
CA ARG A 290 1.73 21.44 -7.03
C ARG A 290 1.00 22.78 -6.95
N SER A 291 0.04 23.02 -7.85
CA SER A 291 -0.76 24.25 -7.86
C SER A 291 -2.01 24.20 -6.96
N LEU A 292 -2.38 23.01 -6.47
CA LEU A 292 -3.51 22.76 -5.57
C LEU A 292 -3.09 22.59 -4.11
N ALA A 293 -1.81 22.35 -3.82
CA ALA A 293 -1.27 22.42 -2.47
C ALA A 293 -1.58 23.80 -1.87
N PRO A 294 -2.19 23.90 -0.68
CA PRO A 294 -2.53 25.18 -0.10
C PRO A 294 -1.23 25.99 0.03
N SER A 295 -1.18 27.13 -0.64
CA SER A 295 -0.12 28.11 -0.40
C SER A 295 -0.09 28.30 1.11
N SER A 296 1.05 28.01 1.75
CA SER A 296 1.30 28.36 3.14
C SER A 296 1.27 29.88 3.26
N GLY A 297 0.06 30.43 3.27
CA GLY A 297 -0.26 31.79 3.64
C GLY A 297 -0.01 31.89 5.12
N GLY A 298 1.26 32.02 5.49
CA GLY A 298 1.63 32.43 6.83
C GLY A 298 0.89 33.72 7.15
N PRO A 299 0.28 33.85 8.34
CA PRO A 299 -0.30 35.11 8.75
C PRO A 299 0.84 36.12 8.86
N SER A 300 0.85 37.10 7.97
CA SER A 300 1.50 38.38 8.23
C SER A 300 0.72 39.01 9.40
N GLY A 301 1.37 39.07 10.56
CA GLY A 301 0.78 39.65 11.75
C GLY A 301 0.53 41.16 11.62
N PRO A 302 -0.15 41.75 12.62
CA PRO A 302 0.28 42.98 13.24
C PRO A 302 1.22 42.73 14.44
#